data_AF-A0A964L1M3-F1
#
_entry.id   AF-A0A964L1M3-F1
#
_cell.length_a   1.000
_cell.length_b   1.000
_cell.length_c   1.000
_cell.angle_alpha   90.00
_cell.angle_beta   90.00
_cell.angle_gamma   90.00
#
_symmetry.space_group_name_H-M   'P 1'
#
loop_
_entity.id
_entity.type
_entity.pdbx_description
1 polymer ?
#
loop_
_entity_poly.entity_id
_entity_poly.type
_entity_poly.pdbx_seq_one_letter_code
_entity_poly.pdbx_strand_id
1 'polypeptide(L)'
;MQGCDVQLIRVATYNIHKGVRGIGPRRRLEIHNLGHAVEQLDADIVCLQEVRRVHRREQAHFSQWPTLPWATFPSRLPLLQLDHVFARGLLPLKVQVPRGRIWGQMSDHLPLIADFGLPG
;
A
#
# COMPACT_ATOMS: atom_id res chain seq x y z
N MET A 1 -21.55 4.93 34.11
CA MET A 1 -20.34 4.29 33.53
C MET A 1 -20.09 4.98 32.20
N GLN A 2 -19.12 5.91 32.14
CA GLN A 2 -18.68 6.49 30.87
C GLN A 2 -18.16 5.31 30.03
N GLY A 3 -18.79 5.05 28.88
CA GLY A 3 -18.29 4.04 27.94
C GLY A 3 -16.87 4.42 27.54
N CYS A 4 -15.94 3.48 27.61
CA CYS A 4 -14.65 3.64 26.96
C CYS A 4 -14.96 3.75 25.46
N ASP A 5 -14.76 4.91 24.85
CA ASP A 5 -14.81 5.03 23.40
C ASP A 5 -13.67 4.19 22.84
N VAL A 6 -14.01 2.99 22.35
CA VAL A 6 -13.04 2.11 21.70
C VAL A 6 -12.76 2.71 20.33
N GLN A 7 -11.56 3.27 20.16
CA GLN A 7 -11.10 3.68 18.83
C GLN A 7 -10.82 2.43 17.99
N LEU A 8 -11.73 2.13 17.06
CA LEU A 8 -11.61 1.03 16.10
C LEU A 8 -10.78 1.50 14.90
N ILE A 9 -9.77 0.70 14.52
CA ILE A 9 -9.03 0.88 13.27
C ILE A 9 -9.20 -0.40 12.46
N ARG A 10 -9.75 -0.31 11.24
CA ARG A 10 -9.84 -1.43 10.32
C ARG A 10 -8.64 -1.45 9.38
N VAL A 11 -7.94 -2.57 9.37
CA VAL A 11 -6.78 -2.80 8.49
C VAL A 11 -7.11 -3.94 7.52
N ALA A 12 -6.83 -3.72 6.24
CA ALA A 12 -6.91 -4.74 5.20
C ALA A 12 -5.56 -4.91 4.50
N THR A 13 -5.23 -6.14 4.11
CA THR A 13 -4.07 -6.43 3.26
C THR A 13 -4.51 -7.30 2.09
N TYR A 14 -4.04 -6.99 0.89
CA TYR A 14 -4.40 -7.72 -0.31
C TYR A 14 -3.22 -7.91 -1.26
N ASN A 15 -2.81 -9.18 -1.39
CA ASN A 15 -1.85 -9.62 -2.40
C ASN A 15 -2.54 -9.69 -3.76
N ILE A 16 -2.09 -8.89 -4.71
CA ILE A 16 -2.71 -8.81 -6.05
C ILE A 16 -1.84 -9.45 -7.15
N HIS A 17 -1.05 -10.47 -6.77
CA HIS A 17 -0.11 -11.19 -7.61
C HIS A 17 -0.66 -11.38 -9.04
N LYS A 18 -0.07 -10.67 -10.02
CA LYS A 18 -0.49 -10.62 -11.43
C LYS A 18 -1.99 -10.30 -11.63
N GLY A 19 -2.35 -9.01 -11.62
CA GLY A 19 -3.62 -8.50 -12.17
C GLY A 19 -3.79 -8.67 -13.70
N VAL A 20 -3.40 -9.82 -14.25
CA VAL A 20 -3.53 -10.19 -15.66
C VAL A 20 -4.29 -11.51 -15.72
N ARG A 21 -5.58 -11.47 -16.05
CA ARG A 21 -6.25 -12.63 -16.66
C ARG A 21 -6.07 -12.54 -18.18
N GLY A 22 -5.45 -13.56 -18.77
CA GLY A 22 -5.41 -13.77 -20.23
C GLY A 22 -4.03 -13.74 -20.90
N ILE A 23 -3.92 -14.43 -22.03
CA ILE A 23 -2.74 -14.48 -22.93
C ILE A 23 -3.09 -13.69 -24.22
N GLY A 24 -2.14 -12.91 -24.75
CA GLY A 24 -2.30 -12.20 -26.04
C GLY A 24 -2.98 -10.82 -25.96
N PRO A 25 -3.54 -10.27 -27.06
CA PRO A 25 -4.09 -8.91 -27.14
C PRO A 25 -5.31 -8.64 -26.23
N ARG A 26 -5.76 -9.65 -25.48
CA ARG A 26 -6.80 -9.56 -24.43
C ARG A 26 -6.23 -9.33 -23.02
N ARG A 27 -5.01 -8.80 -22.88
CA ARG A 27 -4.47 -8.41 -21.56
C ARG A 27 -5.32 -7.27 -20.98
N ARG A 28 -6.19 -7.60 -20.02
CA ARG A 28 -6.82 -6.61 -19.15
C ARG A 28 -5.99 -6.53 -17.88
N LEU A 29 -5.38 -5.37 -17.64
CA LEU A 29 -4.78 -5.05 -16.35
C LEU A 29 -5.95 -4.72 -15.42
N GLU A 30 -6.26 -5.62 -14.51
CA GLU A 30 -7.46 -5.49 -13.68
C GLU A 30 -7.07 -5.01 -12.28
N ILE A 31 -6.74 -3.73 -12.16
CA ILE A 31 -7.15 -2.88 -11.03
C ILE A 31 -7.40 -1.50 -11.62
N HIS A 32 -8.65 -1.25 -12.00
CA HIS A 32 -9.11 0.11 -12.24
C HIS A 32 -9.33 0.70 -10.83
N ASN A 33 -8.57 1.76 -10.50
CA ASN A 33 -8.59 2.53 -9.25
C ASN A 33 -8.16 1.83 -7.96
N LEU A 34 -6.90 2.05 -7.54
CA LEU A 34 -6.44 1.76 -6.17
C LEU A 34 -7.29 2.49 -5.10
N GLY A 35 -7.87 3.65 -5.43
CA GLY A 35 -8.77 4.38 -4.53
C GLY A 35 -10.02 3.61 -4.15
N HIS A 36 -10.55 2.80 -5.08
CA HIS A 36 -11.72 1.97 -4.82
C HIS A 36 -11.41 0.84 -3.84
N ALA A 37 -10.15 0.41 -3.67
CA ALA A 37 -9.85 -0.66 -2.72
C ALA A 37 -10.09 -0.21 -1.27
N VAL A 38 -9.71 1.02 -0.90
CA VAL A 38 -9.98 1.59 0.43
C VAL A 38 -11.48 1.80 0.63
N GLU A 39 -12.17 2.33 -0.38
CA GLU A 39 -13.61 2.57 -0.33
C GLU A 39 -14.43 1.27 -0.27
N GLN A 40 -14.07 0.25 -1.07
CA GLN A 40 -14.79 -1.02 -1.14
C GLN A 40 -14.52 -1.91 0.08
N LEU A 41 -13.31 -1.86 0.65
CA LEU A 41 -12.96 -2.62 1.85
C LEU A 41 -13.43 -1.94 3.14
N ASP A 42 -13.91 -0.69 3.05
CA ASP A 42 -14.30 0.14 4.19
C ASP A 42 -13.24 0.12 5.30
N ALA A 43 -11.96 0.18 4.90
CA ALA A 43 -10.82 0.03 5.80
C ALA A 43 -10.14 1.39 6.03
N ASP A 44 -9.61 1.59 7.23
CA ASP A 44 -8.86 2.79 7.58
C ASP A 44 -7.43 2.71 7.05
N ILE A 45 -6.89 1.50 6.94
CA ILE A 45 -5.59 1.20 6.32
C ILE A 45 -5.76 0.04 5.32
N VAL A 46 -5.20 0.19 4.11
CA VAL A 46 -5.12 -0.88 3.10
C VAL A 46 -3.68 -1.07 2.63
N CYS A 47 -3.16 -2.28 2.75
CA CYS A 47 -1.86 -2.70 2.24
C CYS A 47 -2.04 -3.48 0.93
N LEU A 48 -1.40 -3.06 -0.16
CA LEU A 48 -1.40 -3.76 -1.45
C LEU A 48 0.01 -4.21 -1.81
N GLN A 49 0.15 -5.44 -2.30
CA GLN A 49 1.45 -6.04 -2.65
C GLN A 49 1.46 -6.49 -4.11
N GLU A 50 2.60 -6.30 -4.79
CA GLU A 50 2.82 -6.62 -6.22
C GLU A 50 2.08 -5.74 -7.26
N VAL A 51 1.81 -4.47 -6.91
CA VAL A 51 1.21 -3.50 -7.82
C VAL A 51 2.20 -3.05 -8.88
N ARG A 52 2.02 -3.48 -10.14
CA ARG A 52 2.91 -3.13 -11.26
C ARG A 52 2.55 -1.83 -11.98
N ARG A 53 1.31 -1.35 -11.88
CA ARG A 53 0.83 -0.12 -12.53
C ARG A 53 -0.08 0.65 -11.58
N VAL A 54 0.30 1.89 -11.29
CA VAL A 54 -0.53 2.87 -10.56
C VAL A 54 -0.89 3.98 -11.54
N HIS A 55 -2.18 4.21 -11.79
CA HIS A 55 -2.63 5.37 -12.56
C HIS A 55 -2.54 6.61 -11.65
N ARG A 56 -1.53 7.47 -11.86
CA ARG A 56 -1.30 8.69 -11.06
C ARG A 56 -2.49 9.66 -11.01
N ARG A 57 -3.49 9.54 -11.91
CA ARG A 57 -4.67 10.42 -11.92
C ARG A 57 -5.51 10.30 -10.64
N GLU A 58 -5.54 9.13 -10.01
CA GLU A 58 -6.30 8.88 -8.77
C GLU A 58 -5.51 9.26 -7.50
N GLN A 59 -4.18 9.42 -7.60
CA GLN A 59 -3.36 9.86 -6.46
C GLN A 59 -3.73 11.27 -5.96
N ALA A 60 -4.36 12.08 -6.83
CA ALA A 60 -4.83 13.42 -6.47
C ALA A 60 -5.92 13.42 -5.39
N HIS A 61 -6.68 12.32 -5.23
CA HIS A 61 -7.69 12.18 -4.17
C HIS A 61 -7.09 11.83 -2.80
N PHE A 62 -5.83 11.37 -2.76
CA PHE A 62 -5.12 10.95 -1.54
C PHE A 62 -3.95 11.90 -1.24
N SER A 63 -4.25 13.20 -1.27
CA SER A 63 -3.38 14.38 -1.38
C SER A 63 -2.29 14.57 -0.30
N GLN A 64 -1.92 13.55 0.48
CA GLN A 64 -1.06 13.71 1.66
C GLN A 64 0.09 12.68 1.75
N TRP A 65 0.37 11.87 0.72
CA TRP A 65 1.45 10.87 0.79
C TRP A 65 2.68 11.26 -0.05
N PRO A 66 3.92 10.96 0.40
CA PRO A 66 5.14 11.39 -0.29
C PRO A 66 5.17 10.98 -1.75
N THR A 67 5.56 11.93 -2.60
CA THR A 67 5.72 11.77 -4.06
C THR A 67 6.96 10.95 -4.46
N LEU A 68 7.80 10.59 -3.50
CA LEU A 68 9.00 9.79 -3.72
C LEU A 68 8.68 8.29 -3.65
N PRO A 69 9.11 7.47 -4.65
CA PRO A 69 8.83 6.05 -4.66
C PRO A 69 9.66 5.31 -3.60
N TRP A 70 8.97 4.60 -2.71
CA TRP A 70 9.59 3.70 -1.73
C TRP A 70 9.81 2.33 -2.37
N ALA A 71 10.90 2.21 -3.13
CA ALA A 71 11.21 0.95 -3.81
C ALA A 71 11.46 -0.17 -2.79
N THR A 72 10.70 -1.24 -2.92
CA THR A 72 10.75 -2.44 -2.07
C THR A 72 11.32 -3.65 -2.81
N PHE A 73 11.29 -3.65 -4.14
CA PHE A 73 11.67 -4.81 -4.96
C PHE A 73 12.73 -4.47 -6.02
N PRO A 74 13.69 -5.37 -6.32
CA PRO A 74 14.05 -6.55 -5.53
C PRO A 74 14.79 -6.14 -4.24
N SER A 75 14.71 -6.95 -3.19
CA SER A 75 15.18 -6.58 -1.85
C SER A 75 16.68 -6.29 -1.75
N ARG A 76 17.47 -6.91 -2.63
CA ARG A 76 18.93 -6.73 -2.72
C ARG A 76 19.34 -5.47 -3.48
N LEU A 77 18.48 -4.97 -4.36
CA LEU A 77 18.68 -3.74 -5.12
C LEU A 77 17.31 -3.12 -5.40
N PRO A 78 16.74 -2.35 -4.47
CA PRO A 78 15.35 -1.92 -4.58
C PRO A 78 15.20 -0.86 -5.66
N LEU A 79 14.53 -1.24 -6.76
CA LEU A 79 14.37 -0.44 -7.98
C LEU A 79 12.90 -0.15 -8.29
N LEU A 80 11.99 -1.01 -7.85
CA LEU A 80 10.58 -0.96 -8.14
C LEU A 80 9.78 -0.79 -6.84
N GLN A 81 8.81 0.12 -6.87
CA GLN A 81 7.78 0.22 -5.86
C GLN A 81 6.62 -0.68 -6.28
N LEU A 82 6.47 -1.81 -5.59
CA LEU A 82 5.40 -2.77 -5.83
C LEU A 82 4.45 -2.89 -4.63
N ASP A 83 4.85 -2.40 -3.47
CA ASP A 83 4.08 -2.43 -2.24
C ASP A 83 3.60 -1.03 -1.90
N HIS A 84 2.34 -0.94 -1.45
CA HIS A 84 1.67 0.32 -1.15
C HIS A 84 0.87 0.19 0.15
N VAL A 85 0.85 1.27 0.93
CA VAL A 85 -0.03 1.43 2.09
C VAL A 85 -0.88 2.68 1.84
N PHE A 86 -2.20 2.54 1.93
CA PHE A 86 -3.17 3.62 1.85
C PHE A 86 -3.83 3.79 3.21
N ALA A 87 -4.19 5.01 3.56
CA ALA A 87 -4.99 5.27 4.74
C ALA A 87 -5.99 6.40 4.52
N ARG A 88 -7.09 6.37 5.27
CA ARG A 88 -8.09 7.44 5.35
C ARG A 88 -8.30 7.85 6.81
N GLY A 89 -8.58 9.13 7.05
CA GLY A 89 -8.90 9.63 8.39
C GLY A 89 -7.76 9.54 9.42
N LEU A 90 -6.54 9.16 9.01
CA LEU A 90 -5.36 9.05 9.87
C LEU A 90 -4.31 10.10 9.50
N LEU A 91 -3.54 10.55 10.50
CA LEU A 91 -2.45 11.51 10.30
C LEU A 91 -1.18 10.77 9.85
N PRO A 92 -0.64 11.01 8.63
CA PRO A 92 0.64 10.44 8.21
C PRO A 92 1.78 10.94 9.09
N LEU A 93 2.54 10.04 9.72
CA LEU A 93 3.70 10.43 10.54
C LEU A 93 5.03 10.08 9.88
N LYS A 94 5.18 8.87 9.37
CA LYS A 94 6.46 8.39 8.84
C LYS A 94 6.30 7.25 7.86
N VAL A 95 7.22 7.15 6.91
CA VAL A 95 7.38 5.98 6.03
C VAL A 95 8.84 5.56 6.05
N GLN A 96 9.09 4.25 6.10
CA GLN A 96 10.44 3.70 6.02
C GLN A 96 10.47 2.33 5.33
N VAL A 97 11.58 2.06 4.65
CA VAL A 97 11.89 0.78 4.03
C VAL A 97 13.24 0.32 4.58
N PRO A 98 13.26 -0.51 5.64
CA PRO A 98 14.52 -0.93 6.26
C PRO A 98 15.39 -1.70 5.25
N ARG A 99 16.69 -1.39 5.26
CA ARG A 99 17.72 -2.00 4.41
C ARG A 99 18.63 -2.88 5.24
N GLY A 100 19.22 -3.90 4.63
CA GLY A 100 20.16 -4.80 5.30
C GLY A 100 20.06 -6.23 4.82
N ARG A 101 21.12 -7.00 5.09
CA ARG A 101 21.26 -8.39 4.60
C ARG A 101 20.15 -9.31 5.11
N ILE A 102 19.70 -9.12 6.36
CA ILE A 102 18.64 -9.93 6.97
C ILE A 102 17.32 -9.82 6.19
N TRP A 103 16.93 -8.61 5.78
CA TRP A 103 15.70 -8.39 5.02
C TRP A 103 15.75 -9.05 3.64
N GLY A 104 16.89 -8.97 2.94
CA GLY A 104 17.10 -9.64 1.66
C GLY A 104 17.30 -11.16 1.73
N GLN A 105 17.39 -11.73 2.94
CA GLN A 105 17.32 -13.18 3.18
C GLN A 105 15.88 -13.63 3.47
N MET A 106 15.04 -12.76 4.04
CA MET A 106 13.66 -13.07 4.44
C MET A 106 12.67 -12.97 3.26
N SER A 107 12.90 -12.07 2.31
CA SER A 107 12.02 -11.89 1.14
C SER A 107 12.78 -11.25 -0.03
N ASP A 108 12.25 -11.43 -1.24
CA ASP A 108 12.63 -10.69 -2.45
C ASP A 108 12.03 -9.27 -2.49
N HIS A 109 11.17 -8.93 -1.54
CA HIS A 109 10.72 -7.58 -1.23
C HIS A 109 11.30 -7.10 0.10
N LEU A 110 11.53 -5.80 0.24
CA LEU A 110 11.79 -5.17 1.53
C LEU A 110 10.48 -4.85 2.25
N PRO A 111 10.48 -4.85 3.59
CA PRO A 111 9.34 -4.36 4.35
C PRO A 111 9.02 -2.90 3.99
N LEU A 112 7.73 -2.57 3.92
CA LEU A 112 7.23 -1.20 3.88
C LEU A 112 6.54 -0.91 5.21
N ILE A 113 7.05 0.07 5.95
CA ILE A 113 6.52 0.46 7.26
C ILE A 113 5.96 1.88 7.12
N ALA A 114 4.73 2.07 7.59
CA ALA A 114 4.04 3.36 7.61
C ALA A 114 3.47 3.60 9.01
N ASP A 115 3.84 4.72 9.62
CA ASP A 115 3.39 5.13 10.94
C ASP A 115 2.29 6.19 10.79
N PHE A 116 1.22 6.03 11.56
CA PHE A 116 0.05 6.90 11.54
C PHE A 116 -0.34 7.33 12.95
N GLY A 117 -0.75 8.58 13.08
CA GLY A 117 -1.41 9.11 14.27
C GLY A 117 -2.93 9.01 14.14
N LEU A 118 -3.61 8.82 15.27
CA LEU A 118 -5.06 8.91 15.34
C LEU A 118 -5.46 10.39 15.36
N PRO A 119 -6.56 10.78 14.70
CA PRO A 119 -7.11 12.12 14.85
C PRO A 119 -7.52 12.33 16.32
N GLY A 120 -7.22 13.53 16.83
CA GLY A 120 -7.61 13.95 18.19
C GLY A 120 -9.08 14.31 18.31
#